data_AF-A0A2E4Z5F2-F1
#
_entry.id   AF-A0A2E4Z5F2-F1
#
_cell.length_a   1.000
_cell.length_b   1.000
_cell.length_c   1.000
_cell.angle_alpha   90.00
_cell.angle_beta   90.00
_cell.angle_gamma   90.00
#
_symmetry.space_group_name_H-M   'P 1'
#
loop_
_entity.id
_entity.type
_entity.pdbx_description
1 polymer ?
#
loop_
_entity_poly.entity_id
_entity_poly.type
_entity_poly.pdbx_seq_one_letter_code
_entity_poly.pdbx_strand_id
1 'polypeptide(L)'
;MAVSANRLELLQIADAVAREKNIDREIVIAAMADAIQKAARSRYGSESNIRADINSKTGEIRLQRLLEVVEHAEDYSTQIPLALATDRNPEAQLGDFIADPLPPMDFGRIAAQSA
;
A
#
# COMPACT_ATOMS: atom_id res chain seq x y z
N MET A 1 2.67 -21.69 -5.17
CA MET A 1 3.73 -20.82 -5.73
C MET A 1 3.04 -19.72 -6.50
N ALA A 2 2.83 -18.56 -5.87
CA ALA A 2 2.24 -17.41 -6.54
C ALA A 2 3.38 -16.67 -7.26
N VAL A 3 3.23 -16.52 -8.58
CA VAL A 3 4.17 -15.78 -9.40
C VAL A 3 3.95 -14.30 -9.09
N SER A 4 4.61 -13.82 -8.05
CA SER A 4 4.79 -12.40 -7.80
C SER A 4 5.34 -11.79 -9.10
N ALA A 5 4.68 -10.76 -9.65
CA ALA A 5 5.29 -9.87 -10.63
C ALA A 5 6.75 -9.67 -10.21
N ASN A 6 7.67 -10.09 -11.07
CA ASN A 6 9.04 -10.37 -10.68
C ASN A 6 9.60 -9.12 -9.97
N ARG A 7 9.78 -9.19 -8.64
CA ARG A 7 10.10 -8.02 -7.80
C ARG A 7 11.29 -7.24 -8.33
N LEU A 8 12.21 -7.97 -8.98
CA LEU A 8 13.38 -7.45 -9.65
C LEU A 8 13.06 -6.71 -10.96
N GLU A 9 12.09 -7.17 -11.75
CA GLU A 9 11.62 -6.46 -12.95
C GLU A 9 11.00 -5.11 -12.60
N LEU A 10 10.24 -5.03 -11.50
CA LEU A 10 9.66 -3.76 -11.04
C LEU A 10 10.76 -2.73 -10.75
N LEU A 11 11.80 -3.13 -10.03
CA LEU A 11 12.94 -2.26 -9.74
C LEU A 11 13.71 -1.88 -11.02
N GLN A 12 13.89 -2.82 -11.96
CA GLN A 12 14.54 -2.54 -13.24
C GLN A 12 13.75 -1.54 -14.09
N ILE A 13 12.41 -1.64 -14.11
CA ILE A 13 11.54 -0.67 -14.78
C ILE A 13 11.69 0.70 -14.10
N ALA A 14 11.68 0.74 -12.77
CA ALA A 14 11.87 1.98 -12.02
C ALA A 14 13.22 2.64 -12.32
N ASP A 15 14.31 1.86 -12.35
CA ASP A 15 15.66 2.30 -12.72
C ASP A 15 15.71 2.86 -14.16
N ALA A 16 15.06 2.18 -15.11
CA ALA A 16 15.03 2.62 -16.50
C ALA A 16 14.28 3.95 -16.67
N VAL A 17 13.10 4.08 -16.06
CA VAL A 17 12.30 5.32 -16.09
C VAL A 17 13.03 6.47 -15.39
N ALA A 18 13.68 6.20 -14.25
CA ALA A 18 14.46 7.21 -13.52
C ALA A 18 15.59 7.77 -14.37
N ARG A 19 16.31 6.90 -15.10
CA ARG A 19 17.37 7.30 -16.04
C ARG A 19 16.82 8.07 -17.24
N GLU A 20 15.73 7.61 -17.83
CA GLU A 20 15.12 8.25 -19.00
C GLU A 20 14.61 9.67 -18.67
N LYS A 21 14.00 9.84 -17.49
CA LYS A 21 13.44 11.11 -17.05
C LYS A 21 14.44 11.97 -16.26
N ASN A 22 15.65 11.47 -16.02
CA ASN A 22 16.69 12.10 -15.20
C ASN A 22 16.17 12.56 -13.82
N ILE A 23 15.48 11.66 -13.12
CA ILE A 23 14.91 11.87 -11.78
C ILE A 23 15.39 10.79 -10.81
N ASP A 24 15.23 11.04 -9.52
CA ASP A 24 15.55 10.05 -8.49
C ASP A 24 14.63 8.83 -8.64
N ARG A 25 15.22 7.64 -8.53
CA ARG A 25 14.50 6.37 -8.53
C ARG A 25 13.47 6.30 -7.41
N GLU A 26 13.75 6.86 -6.24
CA GLU A 26 12.80 6.88 -5.13
C GLU A 26 11.50 7.61 -5.52
N ILE A 27 11.58 8.65 -6.37
CA ILE A 27 10.39 9.35 -6.90
C ILE A 27 9.59 8.42 -7.83
N VAL A 28 10.27 7.66 -8.69
CA VAL A 28 9.60 6.70 -9.57
C VAL A 28 8.93 5.59 -8.76
N ILE A 29 9.63 5.05 -7.77
CA ILE A 29 9.10 4.01 -6.88
C ILE A 29 7.88 4.52 -6.11
N ALA A 30 7.94 5.75 -5.59
CA ALA A 30 6.79 6.39 -4.93
C ALA A 30 5.59 6.54 -5.90
N ALA A 31 5.82 6.98 -7.13
CA ALA A 31 4.77 7.09 -8.13
C ALA A 31 4.15 5.72 -8.50
N MET A 32 4.98 4.67 -8.56
CA MET A 32 4.51 3.29 -8.77
C MET A 32 3.70 2.80 -7.57
N ALA A 33 4.13 3.12 -6.34
CA ALA A 33 3.41 2.81 -5.12
C ALA A 33 2.04 3.50 -5.10
N ASP A 34 1.96 4.78 -5.50
CA ASP A 34 0.70 5.51 -5.64
C ASP A 34 -0.25 4.87 -6.66
N ALA A 35 0.27 4.38 -7.78
CA ALA A 35 -0.53 3.66 -8.77
C ALA A 35 -1.10 2.34 -8.19
N ILE A 36 -0.27 1.59 -7.48
CA ILE A 36 -0.66 0.37 -6.76
C ILE A 36 -1.71 0.69 -5.69
N GLN A 37 -1.54 1.77 -4.94
CA GLN A 37 -2.48 2.23 -3.93
C GLN A 37 -3.86 2.50 -4.52
N LYS A 38 -3.93 3.20 -5.67
CA LYS A 38 -5.19 3.44 -6.39
C LYS A 38 -5.85 2.13 -6.83
N ALA A 39 -5.08 1.19 -7.36
CA ALA A 39 -5.60 -0.13 -7.74
C ALA A 39 -6.09 -0.94 -6.53
N ALA A 40 -5.39 -0.86 -5.38
CA ALA A 40 -5.78 -1.52 -4.15
C ALA A 40 -7.09 -0.95 -3.58
N ARG A 41 -7.28 0.38 -3.61
CA ARG A 41 -8.53 1.04 -3.20
C ARG A 41 -9.73 0.52 -3.98
N SER A 42 -9.58 0.31 -5.29
CA SER A 42 -10.64 -0.27 -6.12
C SER A 42 -11.06 -1.68 -5.70
N ARG A 43 -10.20 -2.46 -5.03
CA ARG A 43 -10.48 -3.85 -4.63
C ARG A 43 -10.94 -3.98 -3.18
N TYR A 44 -10.36 -3.20 -2.27
CA TYR A 44 -10.64 -3.31 -0.84
C TYR A 44 -11.67 -2.29 -0.34
N GLY A 45 -12.03 -1.30 -1.15
CA GLY A 45 -13.00 -0.27 -0.81
C GLY A 45 -12.44 1.12 -1.09
N SER A 46 -13.15 1.90 -1.90
CA SER A 46 -12.73 3.25 -2.31
C SER A 46 -12.57 4.21 -1.14
N GLU A 47 -13.36 4.00 -0.09
CA GLU A 47 -13.37 4.81 1.14
C GLU A 47 -12.25 4.42 2.12
N SER A 48 -11.63 3.24 1.94
CA SER A 48 -10.54 2.80 2.82
C SER A 48 -9.26 3.59 2.54
N ASN A 49 -8.64 4.08 3.61
CA ASN A 49 -7.33 4.74 3.52
C ASN A 49 -6.21 3.71 3.37
N ILE A 50 -6.05 3.20 2.16
CA ILE A 50 -4.99 2.24 1.83
C ILE A 50 -3.73 3.00 1.47
N ARG A 51 -2.62 2.49 2.01
CA ARG A 51 -1.24 2.87 1.71
C ARG A 51 -0.51 1.69 1.08
N ALA A 52 0.19 1.97 -0.02
CA ALA A 52 1.09 1.01 -0.64
C ALA A 52 2.52 1.53 -0.52
N ASP A 53 3.44 0.65 -0.15
CA ASP A 53 4.87 0.96 -0.08
C ASP A 53 5.66 -0.12 -0.83
N ILE A 54 6.69 0.28 -1.56
CA ILE A 54 7.57 -0.63 -2.30
C ILE A 54 8.96 -0.53 -1.70
N ASN A 55 9.53 -1.66 -1.30
CA ASN A 55 10.91 -1.70 -0.83
C ASN A 55 11.89 -1.49 -1.99
N SER A 56 12.62 -0.39 -2.00
CA SER A 56 13.56 -0.05 -3.09
C SER A 56 14.78 -0.96 -3.22
N LYS A 57 15.00 -1.86 -2.26
CA LYS A 57 16.06 -2.87 -2.29
C LYS A 57 15.57 -4.25 -2.73
N THR A 58 14.41 -4.67 -2.24
CA THR A 58 13.91 -6.04 -2.47
C THR A 58 12.78 -6.12 -3.50
N GLY A 59 12.18 -4.98 -3.85
CA GLY A 59 10.99 -4.89 -4.69
C GLY A 59 9.74 -5.45 -4.01
N GLU A 60 9.77 -5.69 -2.70
CA GLU A 60 8.62 -6.15 -1.93
C GLU A 60 7.57 -5.05 -1.82
N ILE A 61 6.35 -5.36 -2.24
CA ILE A 61 5.21 -4.47 -2.14
C ILE A 61 4.48 -4.79 -0.84
N ARG A 62 4.25 -3.77 -0.01
CA ARG A 62 3.45 -3.85 1.21
C ARG A 62 2.20 -3.03 1.05
N LEU A 63 1.08 -3.62 1.44
CA LEU A 63 -0.21 -2.93 1.50
C LEU A 63 -0.61 -2.82 2.96
N GLN A 64 -0.99 -1.63 3.37
CA GLN A 64 -1.45 -1.34 4.71
C GLN A 64 -2.70 -0.48 4.61
N ARG A 65 -3.68 -0.78 5.45
CA ARG A 65 -4.85 0.06 5.64
C ARG A 65 -4.63 0.91 6.87
N LEU A 66 -4.84 2.21 6.76
CA LEU A 66 -4.81 3.13 7.88
C LEU A 66 -6.20 3.22 8.48
N LEU A 67 -6.31 2.86 9.75
CA LEU A 67 -7.53 2.96 10.54
C LEU A 67 -7.39 4.13 11.49
N GLU A 68 -8.31 5.09 11.41
CA GLU A 68 -8.35 6.23 12.32
C GLU A 68 -8.81 5.81 13.72
N VAL A 69 -8.07 6.22 14.74
CA VAL A 69 -8.38 5.90 16.13
C VAL A 69 -9.47 6.83 16.62
N VAL A 70 -10.64 6.27 16.90
CA VAL A 70 -11.83 7.01 17.34
C VAL A 70 -12.38 6.44 18.65
N GLU A 71 -13.22 7.21 19.35
CA GLU A 71 -13.84 6.74 20.59
C GLU A 71 -14.91 5.68 20.31
N HIS A 72 -15.75 5.94 19.31
CA HIS A 72 -16.78 5.03 18.82
C HIS A 72 -16.64 4.88 17.30
N ALA A 73 -16.38 3.65 16.84
CA ALA A 73 -16.27 3.37 15.42
C ALA A 73 -17.66 3.29 14.78
N GLU A 74 -17.92 4.17 13.82
CA GLU A 74 -19.09 4.14 12.94
C GLU A 74 -18.82 3.29 11.70
N ASP A 75 -17.57 3.32 11.22
CA ASP A 75 -17.11 2.53 10.08
C ASP A 75 -15.82 1.77 10.41
N TYR A 76 -15.96 0.48 10.74
CA TYR A 76 -14.83 -0.42 11.02
C TYR A 76 -13.93 -0.70 9.79
N SER A 77 -14.29 -0.21 8.60
CA SER A 77 -13.43 -0.28 7.42
C SER A 77 -12.36 0.81 7.42
N THR A 78 -12.61 1.95 8.07
CA THR A 78 -11.75 3.14 8.10
C THR A 78 -11.36 3.57 9.51
N GLN A 79 -12.05 3.06 10.54
CA GLN A 79 -11.90 3.46 11.92
C GLN A 79 -11.60 2.26 12.83
N ILE A 80 -10.95 2.54 13.96
CA ILE A 80 -10.68 1.58 15.02
C ILE A 80 -11.00 2.24 16.38
N PRO A 81 -11.77 1.60 17.26
CA PRO A 81 -11.98 2.09 18.62
C PRO A 81 -10.66 2.20 19.37
N LEU A 82 -10.50 3.25 20.19
CA LEU A 82 -9.30 3.46 21.02
C LEU A 82 -8.90 2.20 21.80
N ALA A 83 -9.87 1.50 22.40
CA ALA A 83 -9.61 0.27 23.14
C ALA A 83 -8.86 -0.79 22.29
N LEU A 84 -9.28 -0.98 21.02
CA LEU A 84 -8.62 -1.92 20.10
C LEU A 84 -7.33 -1.36 19.50
N ALA A 85 -7.22 -0.03 19.37
CA ALA A 85 -6.00 0.62 18.94
C ALA A 85 -4.89 0.46 19.99
N THR A 86 -5.21 0.65 21.27
CA THR A 86 -4.29 0.50 22.40
C THR A 86 -3.76 -0.93 22.54
N ASP A 87 -4.56 -1.95 22.22
CA ASP A 87 -4.12 -3.35 22.18
C ASP A 87 -3.01 -3.60 21.13
N ARG A 88 -3.03 -2.84 20.02
CA ARG A 88 -2.04 -2.94 18.94
C ARG A 88 -0.84 -2.02 19.16
N ASN A 89 -1.11 -0.82 19.64
CA ASN A 89 -0.12 0.20 19.97
C ASN A 89 -0.53 0.88 21.28
N PRO A 90 0.12 0.58 22.41
CA PRO A 90 -0.20 1.18 23.70
C PRO A 90 -0.12 2.71 23.75
N GLU A 91 0.62 3.32 22.81
CA GLU A 91 0.77 4.78 22.71
C GLU A 91 -0.29 5.42 21.81
N ALA A 92 -1.23 4.66 21.25
CA ALA A 92 -2.28 5.17 20.37
C ALA A 92 -3.20 6.16 21.09
N GLN A 93 -3.47 7.29 20.44
CA GLN A 93 -4.36 8.35 20.91
C GLN A 93 -5.52 8.56 19.94
N LEU A 94 -6.59 9.21 20.40
CA LEU A 94 -7.69 9.61 19.53
C LEU A 94 -7.18 10.56 18.42
N GLY A 95 -7.55 10.27 17.18
CA GLY A 95 -7.09 10.96 15.98
C GLY A 95 -5.81 10.40 15.35
N ASP A 96 -5.16 9.41 15.98
CA ASP A 96 -4.02 8.69 15.36
C ASP A 96 -4.49 7.73 14.25
N PHE A 97 -3.52 7.18 13.52
CA PHE A 97 -3.78 6.13 12.53
C PHE A 97 -3.01 4.86 12.88
N ILE A 98 -3.74 3.74 12.93
CA ILE A 98 -3.17 2.40 13.07
C ILE A 98 -3.03 1.77 11.68
N ALA A 99 -1.82 1.32 11.37
CA ALA A 99 -1.56 0.57 10.14
C ALA A 99 -1.92 -0.91 10.32
N ASP A 100 -2.92 -1.36 9.56
CA ASP A 100 -3.39 -2.73 9.49
C ASP A 100 -2.86 -3.40 8.22
N PRO A 101 -1.93 -4.37 8.29
CA PRO A 101 -1.33 -4.99 7.11
C PRO A 101 -2.39 -5.76 6.32
N LEU A 102 -2.50 -5.45 5.03
CA LEU A 102 -3.38 -6.16 4.11
C LEU A 102 -2.62 -7.31 3.43
N PRO A 103 -3.32 -8.39 3.05
CA PRO A 103 -2.70 -9.46 2.30
C PRO A 103 -2.13 -8.92 0.97
N PRO A 104 -0.97 -9.42 0.54
CA PRO A 104 -0.36 -8.97 -0.71
C PRO A 104 -1.28 -9.28 -1.90
N MET A 105 -1.36 -8.34 -2.83
CA MET A 105 -2.14 -8.48 -4.07
C MET A 105 -1.23 -8.76 -5.27
N ASP A 106 -1.70 -9.63 -6.16
CA ASP A 106 -1.03 -9.91 -7.43
C ASP A 106 -1.35 -8.83 -8.48
N PHE A 107 -0.51 -7.80 -8.58
CA PHE A 107 -0.66 -6.73 -9.57
C PHE A 107 -0.17 -7.11 -10.98
N GLY A 108 0.61 -8.20 -11.10
CA GLY A 108 1.22 -8.63 -12.37
C GLY A 108 0.24 -9.12 -13.45
N ARG A 109 -1.03 -9.36 -13.09
CA ARG A 109 -2.04 -9.90 -14.01
C ARG A 109 -2.99 -8.87 -14.64
N ILE A 110 -2.92 -7.59 -14.26
CA ILE A 110 -3.82 -6.58 -14.81
C ILE A 110 -3.47 -6.23 -16.27
N ALA A 111 -2.22 -6.44 -16.71
CA ALA A 111 -1.80 -6.14 -18.08
C ALA A 111 -2.09 -7.26 -19.11
N ALA A 112 -2.32 -8.51 -18.67
CA ALA A 112 -2.43 -9.64 -19.60
C ALA A 112 -3.85 -9.90 -20.14
N GLN A 113 -4.87 -9.19 -19.62
CA GLN A 113 -6.27 -9.41 -20.00
C GLN A 113 -6.89 -8.21 -20.74
N SER A 114 -6.05 -7.26 -21.17
CA SER A 114 -6.46 -6.13 -22.02
C SER A 114 -5.63 -6.17 -23.31
N ALA A 115 -5.80 -7.25 -24.07
CA ALA A 115 -5.38 -7.39 -25.46
C ALA A 115 -6.47 -8.14 -26.22
#